data_AF-X0SEZ4-F1
#
_entry.id   AF-X0SEZ4-F1
#
_cell.length_a   1.000
_cell.length_b   1.000
_cell.length_c   1.000
_cell.angle_alpha   90.00
_cell.angle_beta   90.00
_cell.angle_gamma   90.00
#
_symmetry.space_group_name_H-M   'P 1'
#
loop_
_entity.id
_entity.type
_entity.pdbx_description
1 polymer ?
#
loop_
_entity_poly.entity_id
_entity_poly.type
_entity_poly.pdbx_seq_one_letter_code
_entity_poly.pdbx_strand_id
1 'polypeptide(L)'
;MAKLNDIFSDDMNAAGCGDLNILRLNETPVLVSVFTQESADLLTHYVAEGNVGEVQCNKEHESRCLLCDLENKAADRYLLALYVVRDDEVQILPITATCRPHSLGPQLTAEIRKGNLEQRYLRISRASAKYTIASVPAPKGHE
;
A
#
# COMPACT_ATOMS: atom_id res chain seq x y z
N MET A 1 -30.65 16.56 -9.96
CA MET A 1 -29.20 16.27 -10.06
C MET A 1 -28.98 14.93 -9.38
N ALA A 2 -28.46 13.93 -10.11
CA ALA A 2 -28.07 12.66 -9.51
C ALA A 2 -26.87 12.90 -8.60
N LYS A 3 -26.86 12.32 -7.40
CA LYS A 3 -25.70 12.38 -6.50
C LYS A 3 -24.65 11.38 -7.00
N LEU A 4 -23.39 11.63 -6.71
CA LEU A 4 -22.29 10.75 -7.15
C LEU A 4 -22.51 9.28 -6.69
N ASN A 5 -23.02 9.09 -5.47
CA ASN A 5 -23.36 7.78 -4.91
C ASN A 5 -24.55 7.10 -5.61
N ASP A 6 -25.35 7.84 -6.37
CA ASP A 6 -26.43 7.27 -7.20
C ASP A 6 -25.88 6.74 -8.54
N ILE A 7 -24.65 7.14 -8.91
CA ILE A 7 -23.99 6.78 -10.17
C ILE A 7 -22.97 5.66 -9.94
N PHE A 8 -22.21 5.76 -8.85
CA PHE A 8 -21.24 4.75 -8.42
C PHE A 8 -21.74 4.15 -7.11
N SER A 9 -22.41 3.00 -7.22
CA SER A 9 -22.78 2.23 -6.04
C SER A 9 -21.50 1.73 -5.40
N ASP A 10 -21.27 2.12 -4.14
CA ASP A 10 -20.17 1.67 -3.28
C ASP A 10 -20.43 0.22 -2.81
N ASP A 11 -20.77 -0.63 -3.77
CA ASP A 11 -21.10 -2.02 -3.55
C ASP A 11 -19.80 -2.76 -3.26
N MET A 12 -19.73 -3.50 -2.15
CA MET A 12 -18.53 -4.30 -1.82
C MET A 12 -18.25 -5.38 -2.87
N ASN A 13 -19.20 -5.62 -3.79
CA ASN A 13 -19.07 -6.51 -4.94
C ASN A 13 -18.81 -5.76 -6.26
N ALA A 14 -18.57 -4.45 -6.24
CA ALA A 14 -18.22 -3.68 -7.42
C ALA A 14 -16.86 -4.15 -7.95
N ALA A 15 -16.89 -5.04 -8.93
CA ALA A 15 -15.72 -5.49 -9.64
C ALA A 15 -15.22 -4.36 -10.57
N GLY A 16 -14.41 -3.45 -10.03
CA GLY A 16 -13.60 -2.53 -10.83
C GLY A 16 -12.67 -3.34 -11.74
N CYS A 17 -12.93 -3.31 -13.05
CA CYS A 17 -12.28 -4.18 -14.03
C CYS A 17 -10.93 -3.62 -14.54
N GLY A 18 -10.12 -3.06 -13.65
CA GLY A 18 -8.79 -2.51 -13.96
C GLY A 18 -7.69 -3.26 -13.24
N ASP A 19 -6.57 -3.52 -13.93
CA ASP A 19 -5.38 -4.06 -13.28
C ASP A 19 -4.88 -3.05 -12.23
N LEU A 20 -4.79 -3.48 -10.97
CA LEU A 20 -4.24 -2.65 -9.90
C LEU A 20 -2.71 -2.64 -9.98
N ASN A 21 -2.13 -1.46 -10.18
CA ASN A 21 -0.68 -1.28 -10.23
C ASN A 21 -0.08 -1.32 -8.82
N ILE A 22 0.96 -2.13 -8.63
CA ILE A 22 1.71 -2.20 -7.37
C ILE A 22 2.80 -1.11 -7.36
N LEU A 23 2.77 -0.21 -6.38
CA LEU A 23 3.81 0.78 -6.16
C LEU A 23 5.08 0.10 -5.62
N ARG A 24 6.15 0.13 -6.42
CA ARG A 24 7.48 -0.32 -5.99
C ARG A 24 8.34 0.86 -5.54
N LEU A 25 8.60 0.95 -4.24
CA LEU A 25 9.48 1.98 -3.68
C LEU A 25 10.96 1.67 -3.95
N ASN A 26 11.57 2.49 -4.81
CA ASN A 26 12.99 2.48 -5.12
C ASN A 26 13.70 3.67 -4.45
N GLU A 27 14.97 3.94 -4.82
CA GLU A 27 15.73 5.06 -4.24
C GLU A 27 15.24 6.43 -4.68
N THR A 28 14.41 6.51 -5.73
CA THR A 28 13.79 7.76 -6.15
C THR A 28 12.61 8.07 -5.21
N PRO A 29 12.57 9.25 -4.57
CA PRO A 29 11.45 9.64 -3.74
C PRO A 29 10.15 9.69 -4.54
N VAL A 30 9.06 9.25 -3.92
CA VAL A 30 7.71 9.29 -4.50
C VAL A 30 6.84 10.22 -3.67
N LEU A 31 6.00 11.00 -4.35
CA LEU A 31 5.00 11.85 -3.71
C LEU A 31 3.63 11.18 -3.84
N VAL A 32 2.95 10.98 -2.71
CA VAL A 32 1.68 10.26 -2.65
C VAL A 32 0.64 11.05 -1.87
N SER A 33 -0.63 10.87 -2.21
CA SER A 33 -1.77 11.27 -1.40
C SER A 33 -2.43 10.03 -0.80
N VAL A 34 -2.64 10.06 0.51
CA VAL A 34 -3.36 8.99 1.23
C VAL A 34 -4.79 9.44 1.40
N PHE A 35 -5.72 8.82 0.68
CA PHE A 35 -7.13 9.17 0.69
C PHE A 35 -8.00 8.19 1.49
N THR A 36 -7.42 7.09 1.97
CA THR A 36 -8.10 6.08 2.77
C THR A 36 -7.21 5.63 3.94
N GLN A 37 -7.85 5.20 5.03
CA GLN A 37 -7.18 4.52 6.15
C GLN A 37 -7.40 3.00 6.10
N GLU A 38 -8.19 2.52 5.15
CA GLU A 38 -8.48 1.12 4.97
C GLU A 38 -7.30 0.41 4.31
N SER A 39 -7.02 -0.80 4.78
CA SER A 39 -6.05 -1.70 4.17
C SER A 39 -6.66 -3.07 3.99
N ALA A 40 -6.24 -3.77 2.94
CA ALA A 40 -6.47 -5.19 2.85
C ALA A 40 -5.30 -5.95 3.48
N ASP A 41 -5.63 -6.92 4.32
CA ASP A 41 -4.64 -7.80 4.94
C ASP A 41 -4.32 -8.94 3.98
N LEU A 42 -3.05 -9.30 3.88
CA LEU A 42 -2.57 -10.37 3.02
C LEU A 42 -1.44 -11.13 3.70
N LEU A 43 -1.52 -12.46 3.68
CA LEU A 43 -0.40 -13.30 4.07
C LEU A 43 0.46 -13.63 2.84
N THR A 44 1.77 -13.37 2.89
CA THR A 44 2.68 -13.58 1.73
C THR A 44 3.95 -14.32 2.07
N HIS A 45 4.51 -15.04 1.10
CA HIS A 45 5.85 -15.61 1.13
C HIS A 45 6.79 -14.76 0.27
N TYR A 46 8.03 -14.57 0.74
CA TYR A 46 9.10 -14.03 -0.09
C TYR A 46 9.92 -15.17 -0.70
N VAL A 47 10.04 -15.19 -2.03
CA VAL A 47 10.79 -16.19 -2.80
C VAL A 47 11.93 -15.47 -3.51
N ALA A 48 13.15 -15.69 -3.04
CA ALA A 48 14.36 -15.07 -3.61
C ALA A 48 14.81 -15.75 -4.91
N GLU A 49 14.44 -17.01 -5.11
CA GLU A 49 14.81 -17.83 -6.26
C GLU A 49 14.06 -17.37 -7.51
N GLY A 50 14.76 -17.24 -8.64
CA GLY A 50 14.15 -16.97 -9.94
C GLY A 50 13.49 -15.59 -10.10
N ASN A 51 13.80 -14.61 -9.24
CA ASN A 51 13.18 -13.27 -9.25
C ASN A 51 11.66 -13.28 -9.07
N VAL A 52 11.11 -14.32 -8.41
CA VAL A 52 9.66 -14.45 -8.19
C VAL A 52 9.14 -13.36 -7.25
N GLY A 53 9.88 -13.02 -6.18
CA GLY A 53 9.50 -11.95 -5.26
C GLY A 53 8.44 -12.39 -4.26
N GLU A 54 7.45 -11.54 -4.00
CA GLU A 54 6.35 -11.85 -3.06
C GLU A 54 5.24 -12.66 -3.74
N VAL A 55 4.80 -13.73 -3.07
CA VAL A 55 3.73 -14.63 -3.51
C VAL A 55 2.69 -14.74 -2.42
N GLN A 56 1.40 -14.70 -2.75
CA GLN A 56 0.32 -14.89 -1.78
C GLN A 56 0.38 -16.29 -1.14
N CYS A 57 0.16 -16.35 0.17
CA CYS A 57 0.03 -17.59 0.90
C CYS A 57 -1.40 -18.14 0.74
N ASN A 58 -1.50 -19.41 0.37
CA ASN A 58 -2.82 -20.04 0.17
C ASN A 58 -3.50 -20.48 1.48
N LYS A 59 -2.84 -20.41 2.65
CA LYS A 59 -3.39 -20.96 3.91
C LYS A 59 -4.71 -20.34 4.38
N GLU A 60 -5.06 -19.16 3.88
CA GLU A 60 -6.33 -18.52 4.18
C GLU A 60 -7.50 -19.08 3.35
N HIS A 61 -7.20 -19.75 2.23
CA HIS A 61 -8.19 -20.27 1.29
C HIS A 61 -8.13 -21.81 1.13
N GLU A 62 -6.97 -22.40 1.40
CA GLU A 62 -6.67 -23.81 1.20
C GLU A 62 -6.10 -24.41 2.49
N SER A 63 -6.28 -25.72 2.67
CA SER A 63 -5.79 -26.44 3.85
C SER A 63 -4.26 -26.59 3.89
N ARG A 64 -3.57 -26.35 2.77
CA ARG A 64 -2.11 -26.49 2.64
C ARG A 64 -1.54 -25.38 1.78
N CYS A 65 -0.28 -25.03 2.04
CA CYS A 65 0.50 -24.16 1.17
C CYS A 65 1.88 -24.79 1.01
N LEU A 66 2.30 -25.03 -0.24
CA LEU A 66 3.59 -25.66 -0.55
C LEU A 66 4.76 -24.93 0.10
N LEU A 67 4.75 -23.59 0.07
CA LEU A 67 5.82 -22.79 0.65
C LEU A 67 5.85 -22.89 2.18
N CYS A 68 4.70 -22.98 2.84
CA CYS A 68 4.64 -23.28 4.27
C CYS A 68 5.18 -24.68 4.59
N ASP A 69 4.83 -25.68 3.77
CA ASP A 69 5.26 -27.07 3.97
C ASP A 69 6.77 -27.23 3.79
N LEU A 70 7.38 -26.37 2.98
CA LEU A 70 8.84 -26.26 2.79
C LEU A 70 9.51 -25.34 3.83
N GLU A 71 8.83 -25.00 4.92
CA GLU A 71 9.31 -24.12 5.99
C GLU A 71 9.67 -22.69 5.56
N ASN A 72 9.26 -22.26 4.36
CA ASN A 72 9.37 -20.86 3.95
C ASN A 72 8.31 -20.04 4.68
N LYS A 73 8.74 -19.21 5.63
CA LYS A 73 7.82 -18.47 6.52
C LYS A 73 7.02 -17.43 5.75
N ALA A 74 5.70 -17.47 5.92
CA ALA A 74 4.84 -16.39 5.49
C ALA A 74 4.95 -15.20 6.45
N ALA A 75 4.64 -14.01 5.96
CA ALA A 75 4.61 -12.77 6.73
C ALA A 75 3.42 -11.92 6.32
N ASP A 76 2.83 -11.25 7.31
CA ASP A 76 1.72 -10.35 7.11
C ASP A 76 2.14 -9.14 6.26
N ARG A 77 1.23 -8.75 5.38
CA ARG A 77 1.30 -7.57 4.52
C ARG A 77 -0.02 -6.81 4.65
N TYR A 78 0.10 -5.49 4.61
CA TYR A 78 -1.02 -4.58 4.49
C TYR A 78 -0.95 -3.93 3.13
N LEU A 79 -2.02 -4.04 2.34
CA LEU A 79 -2.15 -3.41 1.05
C LEU A 79 -2.90 -2.09 1.25
N LEU A 80 -2.22 -0.97 1.00
CA LEU A 80 -2.80 0.36 1.11
C LEU A 80 -2.96 0.97 -0.28
N ALA A 81 -4.18 1.39 -0.63
CA ALA A 81 -4.42 2.19 -1.83
C ALA A 81 -3.99 3.64 -1.59
N LEU A 82 -3.21 4.18 -2.52
CA LEU A 82 -2.76 5.57 -2.48
C LEU A 82 -2.66 6.15 -3.88
N TYR A 83 -2.84 7.46 -3.98
CA TYR A 83 -2.71 8.17 -5.25
C TYR A 83 -1.27 8.63 -5.45
N VAL A 84 -0.64 8.23 -6.56
CA VAL A 84 0.75 8.55 -6.88
C VAL A 84 0.79 9.76 -7.80
N VAL A 85 1.24 10.90 -7.27
CA VAL A 85 1.10 12.21 -7.93
C VAL A 85 1.79 12.27 -9.30
N ARG A 86 2.97 11.64 -9.42
CA ARG A 86 3.72 11.63 -10.67
C ARG A 86 3.01 10.83 -11.78
N ASP A 87 2.37 9.74 -11.38
CA ASP A 87 1.80 8.76 -12.31
C ASP A 87 0.30 9.05 -12.58
N ASP A 88 -0.29 9.99 -11.82
CA ASP A 88 -1.69 10.40 -11.89
C ASP A 88 -2.68 9.23 -11.78
N GLU A 89 -2.35 8.26 -10.91
CA GLU A 89 -3.13 7.04 -10.73
C GLU A 89 -3.12 6.53 -9.29
N VAL A 90 -4.13 5.73 -8.96
CA VAL A 90 -4.16 4.96 -7.71
C VAL A 90 -3.30 3.72 -7.87
N GLN A 91 -2.34 3.55 -6.97
CA GLN A 91 -1.50 2.35 -6.88
C GLN A 91 -1.63 1.72 -5.50
N ILE A 92 -1.33 0.43 -5.43
CA ILE A 92 -1.33 -0.36 -4.19
C ILE A 92 0.08 -0.40 -3.62
N LEU A 93 0.25 0.09 -2.40
CA LEU A 93 1.49 0.02 -1.65
C LEU A 93 1.44 -1.16 -0.66
N PRO A 94 2.23 -2.23 -0.90
CA PRO A 94 2.41 -3.28 0.09
C PRO A 94 3.31 -2.81 1.23
N ILE A 95 2.83 -2.99 2.46
CA ILE A 95 3.53 -2.59 3.69
C ILE A 95 3.73 -3.84 4.53
N THR A 96 4.96 -4.05 5.00
CA THR A 96 5.27 -5.15 5.91
C THR A 96 4.81 -4.82 7.33
N ALA A 97 4.28 -5.80 8.06
CA ALA A 97 3.85 -5.67 9.46
C ALA A 97 5.02 -5.55 10.47
N THR A 98 6.18 -5.05 10.03
CA THR A 98 7.36 -4.94 10.89
C THR A 98 7.36 -3.63 11.69
N CYS A 99 7.70 -3.72 12.97
CA CYS A 99 7.86 -2.56 13.85
C CYS A 99 9.32 -2.10 14.00
N ARG A 100 10.22 -2.53 13.10
CA ARG A 100 11.64 -2.18 13.19
C ARG A 100 11.86 -0.67 12.95
N PRO A 101 12.90 -0.05 13.54
CA PRO A 101 13.26 1.33 13.24
C PRO A 101 13.44 1.54 11.73
N HIS A 102 12.96 2.68 11.23
CA HIS A 102 12.99 3.05 9.80
C HIS A 102 12.19 2.15 8.85
N SER A 103 11.35 1.26 9.38
CA SER A 103 10.36 0.55 8.56
C SER A 103 9.25 1.49 8.10
N LEU A 104 8.59 1.13 7.00
CA LEU A 104 7.58 1.97 6.37
C LEU A 104 6.30 2.07 7.20
N GLY A 105 5.80 0.94 7.71
CA GLY A 105 4.52 0.86 8.42
C GLY A 105 4.39 1.84 9.59
N PRO A 106 5.25 1.76 10.63
CA PRO A 106 5.17 2.67 11.78
C PRO A 106 5.29 4.15 11.40
N GLN A 107 6.11 4.49 10.42
CA GLN A 107 6.26 5.87 9.94
C GLN A 107 4.99 6.35 9.23
N LEU A 108 4.42 5.50 8.36
CA LEU A 108 3.21 5.83 7.62
C LEU A 108 2.01 5.95 8.56
N THR A 109 1.86 5.02 9.49
CA THR A 109 0.83 5.08 10.53
C THR A 109 0.95 6.34 11.37
N ALA A 110 2.18 6.75 11.73
CA ALA A 110 2.40 7.99 12.47
C ALA A 110 1.96 9.22 11.66
N GLU A 111 2.21 9.25 10.35
CA GLU A 111 1.71 10.33 9.49
C GLU A 111 0.18 10.30 9.39
N ILE A 112 -0.44 9.15 9.11
CA ILE A 112 -1.90 9.00 8.99
C ILE A 112 -2.60 9.50 10.26
N ARG A 113 -2.08 9.15 11.45
CA ARG A 113 -2.64 9.55 12.74
C ARG A 113 -2.60 11.06 13.01
N LYS A 114 -1.77 11.84 12.30
CA LYS A 114 -1.79 13.30 12.43
C LYS A 114 -3.05 13.94 11.82
N GLY A 115 -3.82 13.19 11.01
CA GLY A 115 -5.01 13.71 10.33
C GLY A 115 -4.67 14.66 9.17
N ASN A 116 -5.66 15.43 8.72
CA ASN A 116 -5.55 16.44 7.65
C ASN A 116 -4.83 15.89 6.41
N LEU A 117 -5.19 14.68 6.00
CA LEU A 117 -4.56 13.99 4.88
C LEU A 117 -4.85 14.70 3.55
N GLU A 118 -6.01 15.33 3.45
CA GLU A 118 -6.46 16.14 2.32
C GLU A 118 -5.64 17.42 2.13
N GLN A 119 -4.92 17.90 3.16
CA GLN A 119 -4.17 19.15 3.11
C GLN A 119 -2.68 18.96 2.78
N ARG A 120 -2.24 17.72 2.57
CA ARG A 120 -0.81 17.40 2.41
C ARG A 120 -0.56 16.16 1.60
N TYR A 121 0.58 16.14 0.94
CA TYR A 121 1.16 14.95 0.36
C TYR A 121 2.17 14.33 1.31
N LEU A 122 2.42 13.03 1.15
CA LEU A 122 3.53 12.34 1.79
C LEU A 122 4.63 12.11 0.77
N ARG A 123 5.84 12.59 1.07
CA ARG A 123 7.05 12.24 0.33
C ARG A 123 7.68 11.02 0.98
N ILE A 124 7.65 9.90 0.28
CA ILE A 124 8.25 8.64 0.72
C ILE A 124 9.60 8.49 0.02
N SER A 125 10.67 8.37 0.81
CA SER A 125 12.03 8.12 0.34
C SER A 125 12.54 6.81 0.89
N ARG A 126 13.42 6.14 0.14
CA ARG A 126 14.11 4.92 0.57
C ARG A 126 15.61 5.05 0.31
N ALA A 127 16.40 4.70 1.31
CA ALA A 127 17.85 4.54 1.18
C ALA A 127 18.22 3.13 1.66
N SER A 128 18.63 2.27 0.72
CA SER A 128 18.85 0.85 0.97
C SER A 128 17.62 0.15 1.59
N ALA A 129 17.65 -0.22 2.87
CA ALA A 129 16.55 -0.87 3.59
C ALA A 129 15.77 0.06 4.52
N LYS A 130 16.08 1.37 4.53
CA LYS A 130 15.49 2.36 5.43
C LYS A 130 14.55 3.26 4.66
N TYR A 131 13.35 3.45 5.21
CA TYR A 131 12.36 4.39 4.69
C TYR A 131 12.39 5.70 5.48
N THR A 132 11.98 6.78 4.84
CA THR A 132 11.72 8.07 5.47
C THR A 132 10.46 8.65 4.87
N ILE A 133 9.58 9.19 5.70
CA ILE A 133 8.36 9.86 5.26
C ILE A 133 8.39 11.30 5.76
N ALA A 134 8.06 12.23 4.87
CA ALA A 134 7.90 13.65 5.21
C ALA A 134 6.56 14.16 4.68
N SER A 135 5.88 14.97 5.47
CA SER A 135 4.70 15.72 5.02
C SER A 135 5.12 16.91 4.17
N VAL A 136 4.43 17.11 3.04
CA VAL A 136 4.60 18.25 2.14
C VAL A 136 3.23 18.93 2.01
N PRO A 137 3.11 20.25 2.26
CA PRO A 137 1.84 20.95 2.11
C PRO A 137 1.28 20.82 0.69
N ALA A 138 -0.03 20.64 0.56
CA ALA A 138 -0.68 20.76 -0.74
C ALA A 138 -0.59 22.23 -1.23
N PRO A 139 -0.32 22.48 -2.52
CA PRO A 139 -0.37 23.83 -3.08
C PRO A 139 -1.77 24.44 -2.90
N LYS A 140 -1.83 25.74 -2.57
CA LYS A 140 -3.09 26.45 -2.43
C LYS A 140 -3.86 26.43 -3.77
N GLY A 141 -5.11 25.95 -3.75
CA GLY A 141 -5.99 25.91 -4.94
C GLY A 141 -6.34 24.52 -5.48
N HIS A 142 -5.92 23.44 -4.81
CA HIS A 142 -6.29 22.06 -5.12
C HIS A 142 -7.18 21.42 -4.02
N GLU A 143 -8.03 22.24 -3.38
CA GLU A 143 -9.07 21.80 -2.43
C GLU A 143 -10.36 21.39 -3.14
#